data_AF-A0A7S1LAP5-F1
#
_entry.id   AF-A0A7S1LAP5-F1
#
_cell.length_a   1.000
_cell.length_b   1.000
_cell.length_c   1.000
_cell.angle_alpha   90.00
_cell.angle_beta   90.00
_cell.angle_gamma   90.00
#
_symmetry.space_group_name_H-M   'P 1'
#
loop_
_entity.id
_entity.type
_entity.pdbx_description
1 polymer ?
#
loop_
_entity_poly.entity_id
_entity_poly.type
_entity_poly.pdbx_seq_one_letter_code
_entity_poly.pdbx_strand_id
1 'polypeptide(L)'
;RRGAPPPQASRRPWHCVAAQCLLVIGALVAGFLLGRASSSPALMQDARGVMLLPAAMVKRFGPAFIASPSTSTATTTSTLTTTTATVTTTTRAPPRLRLVVNSHVRYAKPLGDMFESLLQAHFKDRFPEIVVVFGGSTVDIGPYTAPGRWGELGVTYVNLTLNAFDYNALSGLFHHMAHPRVKAHAYLYVHDTVLMTEDFVKYFDALASIIKDDELRIPATPCSNIFALGRKVVASYGANFDANMSKGDAVDLEWSRGPVLKRVSHITRFAKRVTWLRGREFRGLADPYHTKIARHKYWYPDFGLHKFILMHQYGDIGGGGLKPNYR
;
A
#
# COMPACT_ATOMS: atom_id res chain seq x y z
N ARG A 1 4.61 70.90 -3.69
CA ARG A 1 5.36 69.87 -2.93
C ARG A 1 5.21 68.56 -3.68
N ARG A 2 6.26 68.13 -4.41
CA ARG A 2 6.27 66.90 -5.22
C ARG A 2 6.52 65.71 -4.28
N GLY A 3 5.63 64.71 -4.32
CA GLY A 3 5.75 63.47 -3.55
C GLY A 3 6.87 62.60 -4.11
N ALA A 4 7.72 62.09 -3.22
CA ALA A 4 8.82 61.20 -3.57
C ALA A 4 8.28 59.83 -4.03
N PRO A 5 8.89 59.19 -5.05
CA PRO A 5 8.52 57.85 -5.46
C PRO A 5 9.02 56.79 -4.46
N PRO A 6 8.35 55.62 -4.38
CA PRO A 6 8.70 54.56 -3.44
C PRO A 6 10.03 53.87 -3.81
N PRO A 7 10.73 53.29 -2.81
CA PRO A 7 12.05 52.70 -3.01
C PRO A 7 11.98 51.43 -3.86
N GLN A 8 12.83 51.37 -4.87
CA GLN A 8 13.03 50.19 -5.72
C GLN A 8 13.71 49.06 -4.91
N ALA A 9 13.05 47.91 -4.83
CA ALA A 9 13.63 46.69 -4.26
C ALA A 9 14.76 46.17 -5.17
N SER A 10 15.97 46.15 -4.63
CA SER A 10 17.16 45.61 -5.29
C SER A 10 17.01 44.12 -5.57
N ARG A 11 16.96 43.73 -6.84
CA ARG A 11 17.08 42.34 -7.28
C ARG A 11 18.52 41.87 -7.07
N ARG A 12 18.73 40.86 -6.22
CA ARG A 12 20.02 40.15 -6.13
C ARG A 12 20.07 39.03 -7.19
N PRO A 13 21.19 38.84 -7.89
CA PRO A 13 21.31 37.80 -8.93
C PRO A 13 21.48 36.40 -8.32
N TRP A 14 20.66 35.47 -8.79
CA TRP A 14 20.73 34.04 -8.51
C TRP A 14 21.82 33.36 -9.34
N HIS A 15 23.08 33.62 -9.03
CA HIS A 15 24.21 32.90 -9.64
C HIS A 15 25.26 32.61 -8.58
N CYS A 16 25.05 31.60 -7.73
CA CYS A 16 26.14 31.00 -6.93
C CYS A 16 25.83 29.65 -6.23
N VAL A 17 24.90 28.82 -6.73
CA VAL A 17 24.65 27.48 -6.12
C VAL A 17 24.95 26.31 -7.06
N ALA A 18 25.27 26.56 -8.34
CA ALA A 18 25.53 25.49 -9.31
C ALA A 18 26.99 24.97 -9.31
N ALA A 19 27.93 25.61 -8.61
CA ALA A 19 29.36 25.30 -8.71
C ALA A 19 29.90 24.34 -7.63
N GLN A 20 29.13 24.01 -6.58
CA GLN A 20 29.59 23.14 -5.48
C GLN A 20 29.12 21.67 -5.59
N CYS A 21 28.23 21.33 -6.54
CA CYS A 21 27.79 19.95 -6.74
C CYS A 21 28.64 19.15 -7.76
N LEU A 22 29.58 19.78 -8.47
CA LEU A 22 30.38 19.12 -9.51
C LEU A 22 31.73 18.56 -9.04
N LEU A 23 32.17 18.85 -7.80
CA LEU A 23 33.46 18.38 -7.27
C LEU A 23 33.38 17.06 -6.47
N VAL A 24 32.19 16.54 -6.16
CA VAL A 24 32.03 15.27 -5.42
C VAL A 24 31.87 14.06 -6.35
N ILE A 25 31.51 14.27 -7.62
CA ILE A 25 31.27 13.18 -8.59
C ILE A 25 32.59 12.70 -9.24
N GLY A 26 33.64 13.54 -9.29
CA GLY A 26 34.95 13.18 -9.87
C GLY A 26 35.79 12.20 -9.04
N ALA A 27 35.55 12.08 -7.73
CA ALA A 27 36.39 11.26 -6.83
C ALA A 27 35.93 9.80 -6.68
N LEU A 28 34.75 9.43 -7.19
CA LEU A 28 34.20 8.07 -7.05
C LEU A 28 34.45 7.16 -8.27
N VAL A 29 34.94 7.70 -9.38
CA VAL A 29 35.16 6.93 -10.62
C VAL A 29 36.59 6.36 -10.73
N ALA A 30 37.54 6.85 -9.94
CA ALA A 30 38.94 6.37 -9.97
C ALA A 30 39.22 5.14 -9.09
N GLY A 31 38.31 4.76 -8.20
CA GLY A 31 38.52 3.67 -7.22
C GLY A 31 38.12 2.27 -7.68
N PHE A 32 37.54 2.11 -8.88
CA PHE A 32 36.88 0.87 -9.29
C PHE A 32 37.67 -0.01 -10.27
N LEU A 33 38.95 0.30 -10.54
CA LEU A 33 39.76 -0.39 -11.56
C LEU A 33 40.90 -1.27 -11.03
N LEU A 34 40.90 -1.65 -9.74
CA LEU A 34 41.90 -2.58 -9.19
C LEU A 34 41.25 -3.53 -8.17
N GLY A 35 40.93 -4.76 -8.57
CA GLY A 35 40.37 -5.75 -7.64
C GLY A 35 39.99 -7.11 -8.23
N ARG A 36 41.02 -7.88 -8.59
CA ARG A 36 41.06 -9.30 -9.03
C ARG A 36 39.91 -10.25 -8.62
N ALA A 37 39.50 -11.01 -9.64
CA ALA A 37 39.39 -12.47 -9.74
C ALA A 37 39.43 -13.36 -8.48
N SER A 38 38.38 -14.15 -8.28
CA SER A 38 38.47 -15.52 -7.75
C SER A 38 37.35 -16.40 -8.33
N SER A 39 37.74 -17.60 -8.75
CA SER A 39 37.00 -18.61 -9.49
C SER A 39 36.23 -19.60 -8.59
N SER A 40 34.95 -19.87 -8.94
CA SER A 40 34.18 -21.15 -8.94
C SER A 40 34.10 -22.06 -7.68
N PRO A 41 33.09 -22.95 -7.51
CA PRO A 41 32.21 -23.54 -8.53
C PRO A 41 30.70 -23.61 -8.19
N ALA A 42 29.99 -24.09 -9.20
CA ALA A 42 28.55 -24.32 -9.34
C ALA A 42 27.87 -25.10 -8.20
N LEU A 43 26.61 -24.73 -7.92
CA LEU A 43 25.63 -25.62 -7.35
C LEU A 43 24.28 -25.41 -8.07
N MET A 44 23.82 -26.49 -8.71
CA MET A 44 22.56 -26.60 -9.44
C MET A 44 21.38 -26.14 -8.56
N GLN A 45 20.59 -25.20 -9.07
CA GLN A 45 19.26 -24.93 -8.56
C GLN A 45 18.24 -25.63 -9.46
N ASP A 46 17.57 -26.62 -8.88
CA ASP A 46 16.39 -27.23 -9.46
C ASP A 46 15.19 -26.29 -9.25
N ALA A 47 14.42 -26.13 -10.31
CA ALA A 47 13.35 -25.17 -10.44
C ALA A 47 12.01 -25.89 -10.24
N ARG A 48 11.25 -25.52 -9.19
CA ARG A 48 9.77 -25.55 -9.10
C ARG A 48 9.31 -25.23 -7.67
N GLY A 49 9.12 -23.94 -7.40
CA GLY A 49 8.40 -23.47 -6.20
C GLY A 49 6.96 -23.11 -6.56
N VAL A 50 6.11 -24.12 -6.76
CA VAL A 50 4.65 -23.92 -6.84
C VAL A 50 4.14 -23.81 -5.40
N MET A 51 3.75 -22.61 -4.98
CA MET A 51 3.06 -22.41 -3.71
C MET A 51 1.59 -22.80 -3.89
N LEU A 52 1.32 -24.12 -3.79
CA LEU A 52 -0.03 -24.64 -3.61
C LEU A 52 -0.49 -24.33 -2.18
N LEU A 53 -1.69 -23.76 -2.07
CA LEU A 53 -2.47 -23.72 -0.84
C LEU A 53 -2.52 -25.13 -0.20
N PRO A 54 -2.42 -25.27 1.13
CA PRO A 54 -2.44 -26.58 1.76
C PRO A 54 -3.81 -27.25 1.58
N ALA A 55 -3.86 -28.23 0.68
CA ALA A 55 -4.88 -29.25 0.61
C ALA A 55 -4.67 -30.24 1.79
N ALA A 56 -5.04 -29.81 2.99
CA ALA A 56 -4.96 -30.64 4.20
C ALA A 56 -6.23 -30.48 5.03
N MET A 57 -7.37 -30.91 4.48
CA MET A 57 -8.55 -31.24 5.28
C MET A 57 -9.53 -32.17 4.57
N VAL A 58 -9.05 -33.23 3.92
CA VAL A 58 -9.89 -34.37 3.49
C VAL A 58 -9.05 -35.64 3.61
N LYS A 59 -9.21 -36.37 4.73
CA LYS A 59 -9.09 -37.84 4.85
C LYS A 59 -8.92 -38.25 6.33
N ARG A 60 -10.04 -38.56 6.97
CA ARG A 60 -10.12 -39.58 8.02
C ARG A 60 -11.48 -40.24 7.85
N PHE A 61 -11.54 -41.37 7.15
CA PHE A 61 -12.28 -42.57 7.53
C PHE A 61 -11.74 -43.73 6.69
N GLY A 62 -11.42 -44.81 7.40
CA GLY A 62 -10.78 -46.02 6.89
C GLY A 62 -11.73 -46.96 6.13
N PRO A 63 -11.26 -48.19 5.86
CA PRO A 63 -11.70 -48.99 4.73
C PRO A 63 -12.98 -49.78 4.95
N ALA A 64 -13.56 -50.17 3.81
CA ALA A 64 -14.77 -50.93 3.59
C ALA A 64 -14.90 -52.21 4.43
N PHE A 65 -16.09 -52.39 5.01
CA PHE A 65 -16.61 -53.68 5.44
C PHE A 65 -17.78 -54.04 4.52
N ILE A 66 -17.74 -55.25 3.97
CA ILE A 66 -18.77 -55.83 3.10
C ILE A 66 -19.89 -56.37 4.00
N ALA A 67 -21.13 -55.92 3.79
CA ALA A 67 -22.33 -56.62 4.25
C ALA A 67 -23.55 -56.27 3.37
N SER A 68 -24.29 -57.32 3.02
CA SER A 68 -25.47 -57.39 2.15
C SER A 68 -26.70 -56.61 2.67
N PRO A 69 -27.72 -56.35 1.82
CA PRO A 69 -28.85 -55.50 2.17
C PRO A 69 -29.94 -56.27 2.91
N SER A 70 -30.50 -55.65 3.95
CA SER A 70 -31.81 -56.02 4.48
C SER A 70 -32.66 -54.78 4.72
N THR A 71 -33.86 -54.88 4.17
CA THR A 71 -34.94 -53.91 4.14
C THR A 71 -35.49 -53.63 5.54
N SER A 72 -35.69 -52.37 5.90
CA SER A 72 -36.78 -51.97 6.81
C SER A 72 -37.04 -50.46 6.70
N THR A 73 -38.23 -50.13 6.22
CA THR A 73 -38.75 -48.78 6.04
C THR A 73 -39.39 -48.33 7.35
N ALA A 74 -38.81 -47.35 8.03
CA ALA A 74 -39.44 -46.64 9.13
C ALA A 74 -39.56 -45.16 8.77
N THR A 75 -40.77 -44.75 8.40
CA THR A 75 -41.13 -43.35 8.13
C THR A 75 -41.30 -42.61 9.45
N THR A 76 -40.28 -41.85 9.86
CA THR A 76 -40.40 -40.91 11.00
C THR A 76 -40.73 -39.53 10.47
N THR A 77 -42.00 -39.13 10.59
CA THR A 77 -42.47 -37.77 10.30
C THR A 77 -41.97 -36.83 11.40
N SER A 78 -40.85 -36.14 11.17
CA SER A 78 -40.34 -35.09 12.04
C SER A 78 -40.85 -33.73 11.56
N THR A 79 -41.71 -33.11 12.36
CA THR A 79 -42.28 -31.78 12.11
C THR A 79 -41.21 -30.71 12.36
N LEU A 80 -40.48 -30.34 11.30
CA LEU A 80 -39.50 -29.24 11.31
C LEU A 80 -40.22 -27.90 11.51
N THR A 81 -40.16 -27.36 12.72
CA THR A 81 -40.59 -26.00 13.02
C THR A 81 -39.53 -25.02 12.52
N THR A 82 -39.66 -24.59 11.27
CA THR A 82 -38.78 -23.58 10.63
C THR A 82 -38.98 -22.23 11.32
N THR A 83 -38.17 -21.97 12.35
CA THR A 83 -38.09 -20.66 13.00
C THR A 83 -37.35 -19.73 12.05
N THR A 84 -38.10 -18.95 11.27
CA THR A 84 -37.53 -17.96 10.35
C THR A 84 -37.02 -16.80 11.19
N ALA A 85 -35.77 -16.86 11.61
CA ALA A 85 -35.10 -15.73 12.24
C ALA A 85 -34.95 -14.63 11.20
N THR A 86 -35.77 -13.58 11.33
CA THR A 86 -35.67 -12.36 10.53
C THR A 86 -34.35 -11.68 10.86
N VAL A 87 -33.29 -11.99 10.09
CA VAL A 87 -32.00 -11.30 10.16
C VAL A 87 -32.24 -9.87 9.68
N THR A 88 -32.44 -8.96 10.62
CA THR A 88 -32.58 -7.54 10.32
C THR A 88 -31.17 -7.03 10.01
N THR A 89 -30.81 -7.03 8.73
CA THR A 89 -29.54 -6.46 8.25
C THR A 89 -29.61 -4.94 8.38
N THR A 90 -29.23 -4.43 9.55
CA THR A 90 -29.06 -2.99 9.75
C THR A 90 -28.00 -2.50 8.77
N THR A 91 -28.40 -1.75 7.75
CA THR A 91 -27.49 -1.25 6.73
C THR A 91 -26.64 -0.15 7.36
N ARG A 92 -25.46 -0.51 7.87
CA ARG A 92 -24.50 0.44 8.45
C ARG A 92 -24.12 1.48 7.40
N ALA A 93 -24.19 2.77 7.76
CA ALA A 93 -23.74 3.85 6.89
C ALA A 93 -22.26 3.64 6.49
N PRO A 94 -21.85 4.00 5.25
CA PRO A 94 -20.46 3.88 4.84
C PRO A 94 -19.52 4.65 5.78
N PRO A 95 -18.31 4.13 6.04
CA PRO A 95 -17.34 4.83 6.88
C PRO A 95 -16.92 6.17 6.26
N ARG A 96 -16.58 7.12 7.13
CA ARG A 96 -16.16 8.47 6.71
C ARG A 96 -14.78 8.46 6.05
N LEU A 97 -13.87 7.63 6.53
CA LEU A 97 -12.52 7.45 6.00
C LEU A 97 -12.21 5.95 6.02
N ARG A 98 -11.56 5.44 4.96
CA ARG A 98 -10.96 4.09 4.97
C ARG A 98 -9.45 4.18 4.85
N LEU A 99 -8.74 3.27 5.49
CA LEU A 99 -7.31 3.08 5.29
C LEU A 99 -7.11 2.15 4.08
N VAL A 100 -6.53 2.67 3.01
CA VAL A 100 -6.20 1.92 1.80
C VAL A 100 -4.70 1.62 1.81
N VAL A 101 -4.36 0.35 1.83
CA VAL A 101 -2.99 -0.14 1.91
C VAL A 101 -2.59 -0.71 0.57
N ASN A 102 -1.65 -0.05 -0.10
CA ASN A 102 -0.97 -0.59 -1.28
C ASN A 102 0.08 -1.63 -0.86
N SER A 103 -0.10 -2.87 -1.31
CA SER A 103 0.79 -3.98 -1.00
C SER A 103 1.12 -4.80 -2.25
N HIS A 104 2.00 -5.77 -2.08
CA HIS A 104 2.36 -6.77 -3.08
C HIS A 104 2.25 -8.17 -2.46
N VAL A 105 1.92 -9.19 -3.26
CA VAL A 105 1.79 -10.59 -2.79
C VAL A 105 3.02 -11.17 -2.08
N ARG A 106 4.17 -10.49 -2.15
CA ARG A 106 5.43 -10.91 -1.51
C ARG A 106 5.66 -10.26 -0.15
N TYR A 107 4.85 -9.28 0.24
CA TYR A 107 5.10 -8.39 1.37
C TYR A 107 4.24 -8.75 2.60
N ALA A 108 3.98 -10.05 2.79
CA ALA A 108 3.20 -10.56 3.92
C ALA A 108 3.80 -10.15 5.28
N LYS A 109 5.14 -10.15 5.41
CA LYS A 109 5.81 -9.77 6.66
C LYS A 109 5.61 -8.28 7.01
N PRO A 110 6.01 -7.30 6.17
CA PRO A 110 5.77 -5.89 6.47
C PRO A 110 4.29 -5.57 6.72
N LEU A 111 3.38 -6.19 5.95
CA LEU A 111 1.95 -6.01 6.15
C LEU A 111 1.50 -6.51 7.54
N GLY A 112 2.01 -7.65 7.99
CA GLY A 112 1.79 -8.15 9.35
C GLY A 112 2.31 -7.18 10.41
N ASP A 113 3.54 -6.69 10.26
CA ASP A 113 4.14 -5.72 11.18
C ASP A 113 3.35 -4.40 11.23
N MET A 114 2.81 -3.94 10.09
CA MET A 114 1.91 -2.79 9.99
C MET A 114 0.62 -3.03 10.78
N PHE A 115 -0.02 -4.20 10.65
CA PHE A 115 -1.23 -4.52 11.41
C PHE A 115 -0.98 -4.61 12.91
N GLU A 116 0.16 -5.15 13.33
CA GLU A 116 0.53 -5.14 14.76
C GLU A 116 0.69 -3.71 15.28
N SER A 117 1.32 -2.80 14.51
CA SER A 117 1.42 -1.39 14.90
C SER A 117 0.04 -0.69 14.99
N LEU A 118 -0.93 -1.10 14.19
CA LEU A 118 -2.32 -0.62 14.28
C LEU A 118 -3.01 -1.11 15.55
N LEU A 119 -2.77 -2.35 15.98
CA LEU A 119 -3.27 -2.85 17.26
C LEU A 119 -2.68 -2.09 18.44
N GLN A 120 -1.37 -1.81 18.39
CA GLN A 120 -0.66 -1.00 19.40
C GLN A 120 -1.20 0.44 19.45
N ALA A 121 -1.58 1.01 18.31
CA ALA A 121 -2.24 2.30 18.22
C ALA A 121 -3.75 2.27 18.55
N HIS A 122 -4.24 1.20 19.19
CA HIS A 122 -5.64 1.02 19.57
C HIS A 122 -6.66 1.10 18.42
N PHE A 123 -6.26 0.73 17.20
CA PHE A 123 -7.12 0.80 16.00
C PHE A 123 -8.05 -0.41 15.83
N LYS A 124 -8.07 -1.36 16.79
CA LYS A 124 -8.73 -2.68 16.67
C LYS A 124 -10.19 -2.60 16.16
N ASP A 125 -11.00 -1.72 16.72
CA ASP A 125 -12.43 -1.60 16.39
C ASP A 125 -12.69 -1.01 15.00
N ARG A 126 -11.64 -0.50 14.34
CA ARG A 126 -11.68 0.10 13.00
C ARG A 126 -10.99 -0.74 11.92
N PHE A 127 -10.58 -1.97 12.23
CA PHE A 127 -10.08 -2.90 11.21
C PHE A 127 -11.06 -3.15 10.04
N PRO A 128 -12.40 -3.11 10.22
CA PRO A 128 -13.35 -3.16 9.10
C PRO A 128 -13.24 -1.99 8.11
N GLU A 129 -12.53 -0.91 8.47
CA GLU A 129 -12.26 0.26 7.63
C GLU A 129 -10.97 0.12 6.82
N ILE A 130 -10.27 -1.01 6.93
CA ILE A 130 -9.03 -1.29 6.20
C ILE A 130 -9.33 -2.06 4.91
N VAL A 131 -8.76 -1.56 3.81
CA VAL A 131 -8.73 -2.23 2.51
C VAL A 131 -7.27 -2.42 2.10
N VAL A 132 -6.84 -3.65 1.90
CA VAL A 132 -5.53 -3.96 1.34
C VAL A 132 -5.70 -4.35 -0.12
N VAL A 133 -4.92 -3.71 -0.99
CA VAL A 133 -4.86 -4.07 -2.41
C VAL A 133 -3.48 -4.64 -2.71
N PHE A 134 -3.45 -5.89 -3.15
CA PHE A 134 -2.23 -6.59 -3.55
C PHE A 134 -2.04 -6.50 -5.07
N GLY A 135 -0.91 -5.97 -5.50
CA GLY A 135 -0.44 -6.16 -6.87
C GLY A 135 0.37 -7.44 -7.05
N GLY A 136 0.54 -7.86 -8.30
CA GLY A 136 1.34 -9.02 -8.70
C GLY A 136 0.70 -10.37 -8.36
N SER A 137 -0.61 -10.42 -8.15
CA SER A 137 -1.36 -11.67 -8.00
C SER A 137 -1.42 -12.44 -9.32
N THR A 138 -1.77 -13.73 -9.27
CA THR A 138 -1.98 -14.55 -10.48
C THR A 138 -3.36 -14.38 -11.09
N VAL A 139 -4.30 -13.81 -10.34
CA VAL A 139 -5.69 -13.62 -10.73
C VAL A 139 -6.26 -12.40 -10.00
N ASP A 140 -7.13 -11.66 -10.70
CA ASP A 140 -7.89 -10.55 -10.11
C ASP A 140 -9.03 -11.12 -9.27
N ILE A 141 -9.03 -10.84 -7.96
CA ILE A 141 -10.08 -11.31 -7.04
C ILE A 141 -10.40 -10.21 -6.04
N GLY A 142 -11.69 -9.92 -5.85
CA GLY A 142 -12.18 -9.18 -4.71
C GLY A 142 -13.27 -8.16 -5.04
N PRO A 143 -13.73 -7.40 -4.03
CA PRO A 143 -13.25 -7.40 -2.65
C PRO A 143 -13.73 -8.60 -1.82
N TYR A 144 -12.90 -9.16 -0.95
CA TYR A 144 -13.24 -10.30 -0.08
C TYR A 144 -12.70 -10.11 1.35
N THR A 145 -13.20 -10.88 2.33
CA THR A 145 -12.65 -10.86 3.70
C THR A 145 -11.23 -11.43 3.68
N ALA A 146 -10.27 -10.75 4.31
CA ALA A 146 -8.92 -11.27 4.48
C ALA A 146 -8.94 -12.68 5.13
N PRO A 147 -8.02 -13.59 4.80
CA PRO A 147 -7.91 -14.87 5.50
C PRO A 147 -7.31 -14.71 6.91
N GLY A 148 -7.62 -15.66 7.79
CA GLY A 148 -7.04 -15.78 9.15
C GLY A 148 -7.44 -14.64 10.09
N ARG A 149 -6.58 -14.36 11.09
CA ARG A 149 -6.86 -13.40 12.18
C ARG A 149 -7.22 -11.98 11.71
N TRP A 150 -6.71 -11.56 10.56
CA TRP A 150 -7.02 -10.23 10.02
C TRP A 150 -8.43 -10.16 9.43
N GLY A 151 -8.91 -11.29 8.90
CA GLY A 151 -10.30 -11.46 8.46
C GLY A 151 -11.30 -11.42 9.60
N GLU A 152 -10.94 -12.04 10.72
CA GLU A 152 -11.75 -12.02 11.96
C GLU A 152 -11.93 -10.59 12.50
N LEU A 153 -10.94 -9.71 12.27
CA LEU A 153 -11.04 -8.29 12.58
C LEU A 153 -11.75 -7.46 11.48
N GLY A 154 -12.15 -8.09 10.37
CA GLY A 154 -12.94 -7.46 9.30
C GLY A 154 -12.15 -6.82 8.16
N VAL A 155 -10.84 -7.04 8.06
CA VAL A 155 -10.01 -6.49 6.97
C VAL A 155 -10.51 -6.99 5.61
N THR A 156 -10.55 -6.09 4.62
CA THR A 156 -10.93 -6.41 3.24
C THR A 156 -9.71 -6.49 2.34
N TYR A 157 -9.62 -7.55 1.53
CA TYR A 157 -8.56 -7.74 0.53
C TYR A 157 -9.11 -7.58 -0.89
N VAL A 158 -8.24 -7.07 -1.77
CA VAL A 158 -8.39 -7.03 -3.22
C VAL A 158 -7.07 -7.49 -3.83
N ASN A 159 -7.11 -8.47 -4.73
CA ASN A 159 -5.96 -8.97 -5.46
C ASN A 159 -6.05 -8.51 -6.90
N LEU A 160 -4.93 -8.01 -7.43
CA LEU A 160 -4.79 -7.59 -8.82
C LEU A 160 -3.55 -8.26 -9.42
N THR A 161 -3.70 -8.71 -10.66
CA THR A 161 -2.62 -9.13 -11.57
C THR A 161 -1.74 -7.95 -11.96
N LEU A 162 -2.29 -6.73 -11.92
CA LEU A 162 -1.56 -5.49 -12.15
C LEU A 162 -0.30 -5.39 -11.28
N ASN A 163 0.78 -4.91 -11.89
CA ASN A 163 2.03 -4.59 -11.22
C ASN A 163 2.46 -3.15 -11.55
N ALA A 164 1.91 -2.22 -10.77
CA ALA A 164 2.13 -0.78 -10.82
C ALA A 164 2.94 -0.27 -9.60
N PHE A 165 3.70 -1.15 -8.94
CA PHE A 165 4.47 -0.88 -7.71
C PHE A 165 3.66 -0.11 -6.64
N ASP A 166 3.91 1.19 -6.53
CA ASP A 166 3.36 2.07 -5.51
C ASP A 166 1.93 2.55 -5.82
N TYR A 167 1.31 2.05 -6.91
CA TYR A 167 0.03 2.55 -7.41
C TYR A 167 -1.04 1.46 -7.64
N ASN A 168 -0.78 0.19 -7.32
CA ASN A 168 -1.75 -0.91 -7.52
C ASN A 168 -3.09 -0.61 -6.84
N ALA A 169 -3.04 -0.09 -5.62
CA ALA A 169 -4.23 0.21 -4.84
C ALA A 169 -5.10 1.31 -5.46
N LEU A 170 -4.56 2.21 -6.29
CA LEU A 170 -5.39 3.21 -6.96
C LEU A 170 -6.27 2.59 -8.05
N SER A 171 -5.74 1.63 -8.80
CA SER A 171 -6.52 0.83 -9.76
C SER A 171 -7.63 0.06 -9.04
N GLY A 172 -7.28 -0.73 -8.01
CA GLY A 172 -8.26 -1.50 -7.23
C GLY A 172 -9.32 -0.62 -6.57
N LEU A 173 -8.92 0.56 -6.09
CA LEU A 173 -9.85 1.52 -5.50
C LEU A 173 -10.87 2.04 -6.51
N PHE A 174 -10.45 2.38 -7.74
CA PHE A 174 -11.37 2.84 -8.78
C PHE A 174 -12.39 1.76 -9.15
N HIS A 175 -11.93 0.54 -9.41
CA HIS A 175 -12.82 -0.57 -9.81
C HIS A 175 -13.80 -1.00 -8.72
N HIS A 176 -13.46 -0.76 -7.45
CA HIS A 176 -14.27 -1.24 -6.32
C HIS A 176 -14.85 -0.14 -5.42
N MET A 177 -14.69 1.16 -5.71
CA MET A 177 -15.19 2.24 -4.84
C MET A 177 -16.72 2.28 -4.64
N ALA A 178 -17.49 1.52 -5.43
CA ALA A 178 -18.92 1.32 -5.25
C ALA A 178 -19.26 0.11 -4.35
N HIS A 179 -18.34 -0.84 -4.17
CA HIS A 179 -18.55 -2.05 -3.40
C HIS A 179 -18.69 -1.75 -1.89
N PRO A 180 -19.64 -2.33 -1.14
CA PRO A 180 -19.89 -1.99 0.27
C PRO A 180 -18.66 -2.07 1.18
N ARG A 181 -17.76 -3.03 0.92
CA ARG A 181 -16.51 -3.23 1.67
C ARG A 181 -15.40 -2.22 1.36
N VAL A 182 -15.52 -1.44 0.30
CA VAL A 182 -14.52 -0.47 -0.16
C VAL A 182 -15.08 0.95 -0.21
N LYS A 183 -16.40 1.09 -0.31
CA LYS A 183 -17.11 2.37 -0.30
C LYS A 183 -16.78 3.16 0.99
N ALA A 184 -16.37 4.41 0.82
CA ALA A 184 -16.14 5.39 1.88
C ALA A 184 -16.32 6.80 1.31
N HIS A 185 -16.36 7.83 2.17
CA HIS A 185 -16.35 9.21 1.70
C HIS A 185 -14.94 9.67 1.25
N ALA A 186 -13.91 9.20 1.94
CA ALA A 186 -12.51 9.48 1.63
C ALA A 186 -11.62 8.29 1.97
N TYR A 187 -10.37 8.37 1.54
CA TYR A 187 -9.37 7.32 1.67
C TYR A 187 -8.06 7.91 2.17
N LEU A 188 -7.43 7.27 3.16
CA LEU A 188 -6.02 7.48 3.50
C LEU A 188 -5.22 6.39 2.80
N TYR A 189 -4.41 6.77 1.82
CA TYR A 189 -3.58 5.89 1.02
C TYR A 189 -2.20 5.75 1.66
N VAL A 190 -1.82 4.53 2.01
CA VAL A 190 -0.52 4.18 2.59
C VAL A 190 0.04 2.93 1.91
N HIS A 191 1.27 2.56 2.24
CA HIS A 191 1.87 1.30 1.79
C HIS A 191 2.04 0.37 2.98
N ASP A 192 2.17 -0.92 2.73
CA ASP A 192 2.48 -1.97 3.71
C ASP A 192 3.83 -1.82 4.45
N THR A 193 4.70 -0.90 4.02
CA THR A 193 5.98 -0.59 4.68
C THR A 193 5.91 0.65 5.60
N VAL A 194 4.74 0.92 6.17
CA VAL A 194 4.57 1.93 7.22
C VAL A 194 4.33 1.27 8.57
N LEU A 195 4.66 1.97 9.65
CA LEU A 195 4.23 1.64 11.01
C LEU A 195 3.51 2.84 11.61
N MET A 196 2.40 2.60 12.30
CA MET A 196 1.60 3.65 12.91
C MET A 196 2.19 4.10 14.25
N THR A 197 2.04 5.38 14.58
CA THR A 197 2.36 5.87 15.94
C THR A 197 1.23 5.56 16.90
N GLU A 198 1.49 5.59 18.21
CA GLU A 198 0.46 5.38 19.26
C GLU A 198 -0.75 6.32 19.08
N ASP A 199 -0.52 7.57 18.68
CA ASP A 199 -1.57 8.57 18.44
C ASP A 199 -2.29 8.42 17.08
N PHE A 200 -2.06 7.36 16.30
CA PHE A 200 -2.58 7.26 14.93
C PHE A 200 -4.10 7.42 14.82
N VAL A 201 -4.86 6.86 15.77
CA VAL A 201 -6.33 7.00 15.84
C VAL A 201 -6.75 8.48 15.81
N LYS A 202 -6.06 9.34 16.58
CA LYS A 202 -6.32 10.79 16.64
C LYS A 202 -6.07 11.46 15.29
N TYR A 203 -4.96 11.14 14.61
CA TYR A 203 -4.68 11.69 13.28
C TYR A 203 -5.71 11.23 12.25
N PHE A 204 -6.09 9.95 12.30
CA PHE A 204 -7.07 9.38 11.40
C PHE A 204 -8.45 10.04 11.56
N ASP A 205 -8.91 10.25 12.79
CA ASP A 205 -10.20 10.91 13.08
C ASP A 205 -10.19 12.39 12.72
N ALA A 206 -9.11 13.09 13.04
CA ALA A 206 -8.93 14.47 12.63
C ALA A 206 -9.02 14.60 11.10
N LEU A 207 -8.33 13.74 10.36
CA LEU A 207 -8.38 13.70 8.90
C LEU A 207 -9.79 13.38 8.38
N ALA A 208 -10.45 12.37 8.95
CA ALA A 208 -11.80 11.96 8.57
C ALA A 208 -12.82 13.10 8.70
N SER A 209 -12.66 13.96 9.72
CA SER A 209 -13.55 15.09 9.97
C SER A 209 -13.38 16.25 8.97
N ILE A 210 -12.17 16.45 8.44
CA ILE A 210 -11.83 17.65 7.65
C ILE A 210 -11.77 17.41 6.13
N ILE A 211 -11.45 16.20 5.68
CA ILE A 211 -11.24 15.92 4.25
C ILE A 211 -12.56 16.02 3.46
N LYS A 212 -12.52 16.75 2.34
CA LYS A 212 -13.66 16.87 1.41
C LYS A 212 -13.64 15.79 0.34
N ASP A 213 -14.76 15.58 -0.32
CA ASP A 213 -14.94 14.51 -1.30
C ASP A 213 -14.16 14.74 -2.61
N ASP A 214 -13.85 15.98 -2.98
CA ASP A 214 -13.08 16.37 -4.17
C ASP A 214 -11.67 16.92 -3.85
N GLU A 215 -11.19 16.71 -2.62
CA GLU A 215 -9.91 17.17 -2.11
C GLU A 215 -8.85 16.06 -2.15
N LEU A 216 -7.62 16.45 -2.49
CA LEU A 216 -6.39 15.69 -2.25
C LEU A 216 -5.57 16.41 -1.17
N ARG A 217 -5.14 15.68 -0.14
CA ARG A 217 -4.20 16.14 0.89
C ARG A 217 -2.91 15.35 0.79
N ILE A 218 -1.83 16.02 0.42
CA ILE A 218 -0.57 15.36 0.06
C ILE A 218 0.63 16.11 0.67
N PRO A 219 1.61 15.41 1.29
CA PRO A 219 2.87 16.01 1.73
C PRO A 219 3.67 16.61 0.57
N ALA A 220 4.59 17.51 0.90
CA ALA A 220 5.59 17.97 -0.08
C ALA A 220 6.42 16.78 -0.62
N THR A 221 6.74 16.81 -1.92
CA THR A 221 7.57 15.81 -2.57
C THR A 221 8.98 15.80 -1.96
N PRO A 222 9.60 14.61 -1.75
CA PRO A 222 9.04 13.27 -1.97
C PRO A 222 8.01 12.87 -0.88
N CYS A 223 6.83 12.46 -1.32
CA CYS A 223 5.71 12.05 -0.46
C CYS A 223 5.62 10.52 -0.28
N SER A 224 6.37 9.74 -1.06
CA SER A 224 6.27 8.28 -1.20
C SER A 224 4.87 7.76 -1.42
N ASN A 225 4.09 8.51 -2.20
CA ASN A 225 2.70 8.21 -2.53
C ASN A 225 1.82 7.99 -1.29
N ILE A 226 2.15 8.62 -0.16
CA ILE A 226 1.30 8.64 1.04
C ILE A 226 0.48 9.93 1.00
N PHE A 227 -0.84 9.80 0.88
CA PHE A 227 -1.75 10.94 0.78
C PHE A 227 -3.16 10.53 1.18
N ALA A 228 -4.04 11.51 1.41
CA ALA A 228 -5.45 11.30 1.61
C ALA A 228 -6.25 11.92 0.45
N LEU A 229 -7.27 11.22 -0.03
CA LEU A 229 -8.08 11.68 -1.16
C LEU A 229 -9.56 11.43 -0.92
N GLY A 230 -10.39 12.39 -1.33
CA GLY A 230 -11.83 12.23 -1.36
C GLY A 230 -12.30 11.29 -2.47
N ARG A 231 -13.48 10.70 -2.31
CA ARG A 231 -14.05 9.74 -3.27
C ARG A 231 -14.25 10.31 -4.68
N LYS A 232 -14.53 11.60 -4.84
CA LYS A 232 -14.67 12.22 -6.17
C LYS A 232 -13.33 12.34 -6.89
N VAL A 233 -12.20 12.41 -6.17
CA VAL A 233 -10.86 12.32 -6.78
C VAL A 233 -10.67 10.94 -7.41
N VAL A 234 -11.12 9.88 -6.72
CA VAL A 234 -11.13 8.50 -7.24
C VAL A 234 -11.93 8.38 -8.52
N ALA A 235 -13.17 8.89 -8.49
CA ALA A 235 -14.02 8.90 -9.67
C ALA A 235 -13.41 9.70 -10.83
N SER A 236 -12.71 10.79 -10.53
CA SER A 236 -12.12 11.67 -11.54
C SER A 236 -10.88 11.09 -12.21
N TYR A 237 -10.05 10.31 -11.51
CA TYR A 237 -8.88 9.70 -12.14
C TYR A 237 -9.22 8.46 -12.97
N GLY A 238 -10.34 7.79 -12.70
CA GLY A 238 -10.82 6.68 -13.51
C GLY A 238 -9.80 5.55 -13.65
N ALA A 239 -9.62 5.07 -14.88
CA ALA A 239 -8.64 4.04 -15.23
C ALA A 239 -7.19 4.57 -15.40
N ASN A 240 -6.86 5.79 -14.97
CA ASN A 240 -5.53 6.39 -15.15
C ASN A 240 -4.37 5.53 -14.62
N PHE A 241 -4.62 4.74 -13.57
CA PHE A 241 -3.62 3.88 -12.93
C PHE A 241 -3.73 2.40 -13.35
N ASP A 242 -4.53 2.07 -14.37
CA ASP A 242 -4.66 0.72 -14.93
C ASP A 242 -3.52 0.41 -15.91
N ALA A 243 -2.29 0.63 -15.46
CA ALA A 243 -1.09 0.43 -16.26
C ALA A 243 0.03 -0.18 -15.41
N ASN A 244 0.68 -1.21 -15.96
CA ASN A 244 1.92 -1.71 -15.37
C ASN A 244 2.97 -0.60 -15.41
N MET A 245 3.72 -0.46 -14.32
CA MET A 245 4.77 0.55 -14.18
C MET A 245 6.03 -0.11 -13.65
N SER A 246 7.20 0.38 -14.05
CA SER A 246 8.45 0.07 -13.37
C SER A 246 8.59 0.89 -12.08
N LYS A 247 9.56 0.54 -11.24
CA LYS A 247 9.88 1.36 -10.07
C LYS A 247 10.36 2.76 -10.47
N GLY A 248 11.14 2.86 -11.55
CA GLY A 248 11.59 4.13 -12.12
C GLY A 248 10.40 4.99 -12.53
N ASP A 249 9.44 4.39 -13.26
CA ASP A 249 8.22 5.11 -13.66
C ASP A 249 7.45 5.65 -12.45
N ALA A 250 7.30 4.82 -11.41
CA ALA A 250 6.60 5.20 -10.20
C ALA A 250 7.27 6.39 -9.47
N VAL A 251 8.62 6.43 -9.46
CA VAL A 251 9.41 7.52 -8.91
C VAL A 251 9.27 8.78 -9.75
N ASP A 252 9.43 8.69 -11.08
CA ASP A 252 9.29 9.85 -11.95
C ASP A 252 7.89 10.49 -11.82
N LEU A 253 6.87 9.68 -11.52
CA LEU A 253 5.49 10.13 -11.38
C LEU A 253 5.33 10.94 -10.09
N GLU A 254 5.89 10.44 -8.98
CA GLU A 254 5.92 11.13 -7.69
C GLU A 254 6.65 12.48 -7.78
N TRP A 255 7.76 12.53 -8.52
CA TRP A 255 8.55 13.75 -8.71
C TRP A 255 7.95 14.71 -9.75
N SER A 256 6.80 14.37 -10.32
CA SER A 256 6.04 15.22 -11.25
C SER A 256 6.88 15.77 -12.41
N ARG A 257 7.86 14.99 -12.91
CA ARG A 257 8.72 15.34 -14.07
C ARG A 257 7.97 15.25 -15.41
N GLY A 258 6.72 15.75 -15.44
CA GLY A 258 5.79 15.56 -16.55
C GLY A 258 5.05 14.21 -16.51
N PRO A 259 4.25 13.90 -17.54
CA PRO A 259 3.66 12.57 -17.69
C PRO A 259 4.76 11.54 -17.94
N VAL A 260 4.95 10.62 -17.00
CA VAL A 260 6.01 9.58 -17.05
C VAL A 260 5.78 8.59 -18.19
N LEU A 261 4.55 8.13 -18.28
CA LEU A 261 4.02 7.43 -19.42
C LEU A 261 3.07 8.42 -20.10
N LYS A 262 3.00 8.43 -21.44
CA LYS A 262 2.04 9.26 -22.20
C LYS A 262 0.58 9.14 -21.72
N ARG A 263 0.28 8.17 -20.85
CA ARG A 263 -1.06 7.79 -20.37
C ARG A 263 -1.29 7.95 -18.87
N VAL A 264 -0.26 8.03 -18.03
CA VAL A 264 -0.43 8.10 -16.56
C VAL A 264 -0.10 9.50 -16.06
N SER A 265 -1.12 10.17 -15.52
CA SER A 265 -1.01 11.49 -14.91
C SER A 265 -0.86 11.39 -13.40
N HIS A 266 -0.13 12.33 -12.80
CA HIS A 266 0.01 12.44 -11.35
C HIS A 266 -1.34 12.73 -10.69
N ILE A 267 -1.56 12.19 -9.48
CA ILE A 267 -2.85 12.23 -8.77
C ILE A 267 -3.38 13.65 -8.55
N THR A 268 -2.49 14.65 -8.41
CA THR A 268 -2.87 16.07 -8.23
C THR A 268 -3.67 16.63 -9.39
N ARG A 269 -3.60 16.05 -10.60
CA ARG A 269 -4.36 16.50 -11.77
C ARG A 269 -5.85 16.21 -11.69
N PHE A 270 -6.27 15.31 -10.79
CA PHE A 270 -7.66 14.83 -10.70
C PHE A 270 -8.42 15.42 -9.50
N ALA A 271 -7.74 16.18 -8.64
CA ALA A 271 -8.38 16.83 -7.51
C ALA A 271 -8.82 18.25 -7.87
N LYS A 272 -10.01 18.66 -7.43
CA LYS A 272 -10.45 20.05 -7.57
C LYS A 272 -9.70 20.97 -6.59
N ARG A 273 -9.35 20.43 -5.44
CA ARG A 273 -8.54 21.10 -4.42
C ARG A 273 -7.36 20.23 -4.03
N VAL A 274 -6.17 20.81 -4.04
CA VAL A 274 -4.96 20.19 -3.49
C VAL A 274 -4.55 20.98 -2.25
N THR A 275 -4.55 20.32 -1.09
CA THR A 275 -4.04 20.87 0.17
C THR A 275 -2.68 20.24 0.44
N TRP A 276 -1.63 21.06 0.37
CA TRP A 276 -0.27 20.64 0.67
C TRP A 276 -0.06 20.53 2.18
N LEU A 277 0.42 19.37 2.61
CA LEU A 277 0.74 19.06 4.00
C LEU A 277 2.22 19.28 4.28
N ARG A 278 2.63 19.16 5.55
CA ARG A 278 4.05 19.25 5.92
C ARG A 278 4.83 18.13 5.23
N GLY A 279 6.07 18.45 4.84
CA GLY A 279 7.00 17.44 4.33
C GLY A 279 7.31 16.38 5.39
N ARG A 280 7.69 15.20 4.93
CA ARG A 280 8.15 14.12 5.81
C ARG A 280 9.47 14.47 6.50
N GLU A 281 9.67 13.99 7.72
CA GLU A 281 10.87 14.26 8.53
C GLU A 281 11.75 13.01 8.63
N PHE A 282 13.04 13.12 8.29
CA PHE A 282 13.97 12.01 8.50
C PHE A 282 14.22 11.79 10.00
N ARG A 283 14.09 10.53 10.45
CA ARG A 283 14.22 10.11 11.86
C ARG A 283 15.31 9.05 12.05
N GLY A 284 16.33 9.06 11.20
CA GLY A 284 17.44 8.11 11.26
C GLY A 284 17.21 6.82 10.47
N LEU A 285 18.05 5.83 10.75
CA LEU A 285 18.04 4.52 10.12
C LEU A 285 17.44 3.47 11.05
N ALA A 286 16.66 2.53 10.51
CA ALA A 286 16.06 1.43 11.28
C ALA A 286 15.79 0.21 10.39
N ASP A 287 15.80 -0.99 10.98
CA ASP A 287 15.40 -2.24 10.33
C ASP A 287 14.21 -2.86 11.08
N PRO A 288 12.99 -2.29 10.94
CA PRO A 288 11.83 -2.81 11.66
C PRO A 288 11.44 -4.22 11.20
N TYR A 289 11.96 -4.67 10.06
CA TYR A 289 11.59 -5.94 9.45
C TYR A 289 12.59 -7.06 9.75
N HIS A 290 13.65 -6.79 10.53
CA HIS A 290 14.70 -7.75 10.89
C HIS A 290 15.34 -8.45 9.68
N THR A 291 15.57 -7.68 8.63
CA THR A 291 16.22 -8.13 7.38
C THR A 291 17.74 -7.99 7.39
N LYS A 292 18.31 -7.42 8.47
CA LYS A 292 19.71 -7.01 8.63
C LYS A 292 20.10 -5.84 7.72
N ILE A 293 19.13 -5.15 7.13
CA ILE A 293 19.34 -4.03 6.21
C ILE A 293 18.63 -2.81 6.77
N ALA A 294 19.40 -1.77 7.07
CA ALA A 294 18.85 -0.53 7.60
C ALA A 294 18.11 0.26 6.51
N ARG A 295 16.96 0.85 6.88
CA ARG A 295 16.12 1.69 6.02
C ARG A 295 16.02 3.09 6.58
N HIS A 296 15.84 4.06 5.69
CA HIS A 296 15.55 5.42 6.09
C HIS A 296 14.15 5.48 6.70
N LYS A 297 14.07 5.90 7.96
CA LYS A 297 12.81 6.12 8.68
C LYS A 297 12.36 7.56 8.46
N TYR A 298 11.20 7.74 7.85
CA TYR A 298 10.58 9.06 7.66
C TYR A 298 9.28 9.15 8.45
N TRP A 299 9.09 10.23 9.22
CA TRP A 299 7.84 10.55 9.93
C TRP A 299 6.94 11.42 9.09
N TYR A 300 5.65 11.10 9.06
CA TYR A 300 4.60 11.87 8.41
C TYR A 300 3.72 12.49 9.50
N PRO A 301 4.02 13.74 9.91
CA PRO A 301 3.43 14.31 11.12
C PRO A 301 1.95 14.65 10.98
N ASP A 302 1.42 14.74 9.75
CA ASP A 302 -0.01 14.97 9.50
C ASP A 302 -0.83 13.67 9.40
N PHE A 303 -0.17 12.51 9.36
CA PHE A 303 -0.81 11.20 9.26
C PHE A 303 -0.52 10.27 10.45
N GLY A 304 0.40 10.62 11.35
CA GLY A 304 0.71 9.81 12.52
C GLY A 304 1.35 8.46 12.17
N LEU A 305 2.29 8.44 11.22
CA LEU A 305 2.95 7.21 10.78
C LEU A 305 4.43 7.41 10.43
N HIS A 306 5.16 6.31 10.45
CA HIS A 306 6.52 6.20 9.94
C HIS A 306 6.57 5.35 8.68
N LYS A 307 7.27 5.81 7.65
CA LYS A 307 7.59 5.05 6.45
C LYS A 307 9.04 4.60 6.49
N PHE A 308 9.30 3.35 6.12
CA PHE A 308 10.64 2.79 6.04
C PHE A 308 11.01 2.57 4.59
N ILE A 309 12.05 3.26 4.12
CA ILE A 309 12.45 3.27 2.71
C ILE A 309 13.86 2.72 2.59
N LEU A 310 14.01 1.71 1.74
CA LEU A 310 15.32 1.30 1.28
C LEU A 310 15.75 2.21 0.13
N MET A 311 16.75 3.06 0.37
CA MET A 311 17.21 4.02 -0.63
C MET A 311 18.03 3.29 -1.69
N HIS A 312 17.76 3.59 -2.97
CA HIS A 312 18.47 3.03 -4.14
C HIS A 312 18.39 1.52 -4.33
N GLN A 313 17.67 0.78 -3.48
CA GLN A 313 17.55 -0.68 -3.55
C GLN A 313 16.13 -1.15 -3.25
N TYR A 314 15.79 -2.36 -3.69
CA TYR A 314 14.54 -3.06 -3.40
C TYR A 314 14.73 -4.59 -3.38
N GLY A 315 13.74 -5.34 -2.90
CA GLY A 315 13.67 -6.81 -3.06
C GLY A 315 14.27 -7.63 -1.92
N ASP A 316 14.82 -6.98 -0.90
CA ASP A 316 15.23 -7.61 0.37
C ASP A 316 14.06 -8.28 1.10
N ILE A 317 12.87 -7.68 1.00
CA ILE A 317 11.63 -8.25 1.54
C ILE A 317 11.13 -9.35 0.59
N GLY A 318 10.97 -10.57 1.11
CA GLY A 318 10.43 -11.72 0.36
C GLY A 318 11.48 -12.65 -0.25
N GLY A 319 12.73 -12.61 0.21
CA GLY A 319 13.76 -13.61 -0.11
C GLY A 319 14.35 -13.53 -1.52
N GLY A 320 14.04 -12.48 -2.29
CA GLY A 320 14.48 -12.31 -3.68
C GLY A 320 15.87 -11.68 -3.85
N GLY A 321 16.54 -11.34 -2.74
CA GLY A 321 17.81 -10.62 -2.73
C GLY A 321 17.68 -9.13 -3.06
N LEU A 322 18.71 -8.35 -2.70
CA LEU A 322 18.80 -6.93 -2.98
C LEU A 322 19.00 -6.66 -4.48
N LYS A 323 18.22 -5.73 -5.03
CA LYS A 323 18.32 -5.25 -6.41
C LYS A 323 18.45 -3.73 -6.42
N PRO A 324 19.23 -3.13 -7.35
CA PRO A 324 19.34 -1.68 -7.48
C PRO A 324 18.05 -1.08 -8.07
N ASN A 325 17.64 0.11 -7.61
CA ASN A 325 16.42 0.80 -8.09
C ASN A 325 16.50 1.28 -9.55
N TYR A 326 17.70 1.32 -10.13
CA TYR A 326 17.94 1.83 -11.49
C TYR A 326 18.71 0.78 -12.30
N ARG A 327 18.22 0.49 -13.50
CA ARG A 327 18.98 -0.06 -14.62
C ARG A 327 18.83 0.89 -15.78
#